data_AF-A0A371NDD7-F1
#
_entry.id   AF-A0A371NDD7-F1
#
_cell.length_a   1.000
_cell.length_b   1.000
_cell.length_c   1.000
_cell.angle_alpha   90.00
_cell.angle_beta   90.00
_cell.angle_gamma   90.00
#
_symmetry.space_group_name_H-M   'P 1'
#
loop_
_entity.id
_entity.type
_entity.pdbx_description
1 polymer ?
#
loop_
_entity_poly.entity_id
_entity_poly.type
_entity_poly.pdbx_seq_one_letter_code
_entity_poly.pdbx_strand_id
1 'polypeptide(L)' 'MVEPHKHCPVCSTPIPMDEVTCSERCQEILSKNQQRVRRTRMIFYLVFALFIVVWVVLSIRG' A
#
# COMPACT_ATOMS: atom_id res chain seq x y z
N MET A 1 0.66 11.98 33.51
CA MET A 1 1.37 11.48 32.31
C MET A 1 0.33 11.30 31.22
N VAL A 2 0.54 11.84 30.02
CA VAL A 2 -0.36 11.56 28.89
C VAL A 2 0.02 10.20 28.35
N GLU A 3 -0.88 9.23 28.42
CA GLU A 3 -0.63 7.90 27.88
C GLU A 3 -0.41 8.00 26.36
N PRO A 4 0.61 7.32 25.82
CA PRO A 4 0.88 7.33 24.40
C PRO A 4 -0.34 6.74 23.67
N HIS A 5 -0.91 7.51 22.76
CA HIS A 5 -1.98 7.11 21.87
C HIS A 5 -1.58 7.38 20.42
N LYS A 6 -2.08 6.59 19.49
CA LYS A 6 -1.93 6.80 18.05
C LYS A 6 -3.28 7.00 17.39
N HIS A 7 -3.28 7.56 16.19
CA HIS A 7 -4.49 7.80 15.43
C HIS A 7 -4.79 6.63 14.48
N CYS A 8 -6.08 6.29 14.34
CA CYS A 8 -6.54 5.35 13.33
C CYS A 8 -6.12 5.83 11.93
N PRO A 9 -5.47 4.98 11.10
CA PRO A 9 -5.06 5.38 9.75
C PRO A 9 -6.25 5.58 8.79
N VAL A 10 -7.47 5.18 9.18
CA VAL A 10 -8.68 5.28 8.36
C VAL A 10 -9.56 6.47 8.76
N CYS A 11 -9.74 6.72 10.06
CA CYS A 11 -10.70 7.72 10.57
C CYS A 11 -10.14 8.64 11.67
N SER A 12 -8.83 8.61 11.89
CA SER A 12 -8.07 9.44 12.85
C SER A 12 -8.51 9.40 14.32
N THR A 13 -9.43 8.51 14.70
CA THR A 13 -9.83 8.28 16.09
C THR A 13 -8.61 7.89 16.95
N PRO A 14 -8.48 8.39 18.20
CA PRO A 14 -7.43 7.96 19.12
C PRO A 14 -7.58 6.48 19.47
N ILE A 15 -6.49 5.73 19.40
CA ILE A 15 -6.39 4.30 19.68
C ILE A 15 -5.17 4.07 20.58
N PRO A 16 -5.21 3.13 21.54
CA PRO A 16 -4.02 2.71 22.27
C PRO A 16 -2.90 2.22 21.34
N MET A 17 -1.66 2.23 21.83
CA MET A 17 -0.51 1.81 21.01
C MET A 17 -0.56 0.35 20.57
N ASP A 18 -1.30 -0.50 21.27
CA ASP A 18 -1.41 -1.94 21.02
C ASP A 18 -2.34 -2.31 19.85
N GLU A 19 -3.31 -1.45 19.52
CA GLU A 19 -4.34 -1.74 18.52
C GLU A 19 -4.04 -1.06 17.17
N VAL A 20 -4.31 -1.70 16.04
CA VAL A 20 -3.96 -1.13 14.71
C VAL A 20 -5.07 -0.24 14.14
N THR A 21 -6.33 -0.54 14.45
CA THR A 21 -7.53 0.16 13.94
C THR A 21 -8.61 0.22 15.00
N CYS A 22 -9.45 1.26 14.99
CA CYS A 22 -10.43 1.51 16.04
C CYS A 22 -11.66 0.58 15.98
N SER A 23 -11.87 -0.13 14.87
CA SER A 23 -13.00 -1.05 14.67
C SER A 23 -12.77 -1.98 13.48
N GLU A 24 -13.50 -3.09 13.44
CA GLU A 24 -13.45 -4.08 12.34
C GLU A 24 -13.73 -3.43 10.98
N ARG A 25 -14.66 -2.47 10.92
CA ARG A 25 -14.94 -1.70 9.69
C ARG A 25 -13.71 -0.98 9.16
N CYS A 26 -12.91 -0.39 10.06
CA CYS A 26 -11.67 0.29 9.65
C CYS A 26 -10.60 -0.72 9.24
N GLN A 27 -10.55 -1.89 9.87
CA GLN A 27 -9.66 -2.99 9.47
C GLN A 27 -9.98 -3.50 8.05
N GLU A 28 -11.26 -3.66 7.71
CA GLU A 28 -11.67 -4.05 6.36
C GLU A 28 -11.32 -2.99 5.30
N ILE A 29 -11.51 -1.71 5.61
CA ILE A 29 -11.15 -0.62 4.69
C ILE A 29 -9.64 -0.62 4.47
N LEU A 30 -8.87 -0.76 5.55
CA LEU A 30 -7.42 -0.80 5.49
C LEU A 30 -6.93 -2.01 4.69
N SER A 31 -7.51 -3.20 4.90
CA SER A 31 -7.13 -4.42 4.16
C SER A 31 -7.49 -4.32 2.68
N LYS A 32 -8.67 -3.80 2.33
CA LYS A 32 -9.07 -3.53 0.95
C LYS A 32 -8.13 -2.54 0.27
N ASN A 33 -7.74 -1.48 0.96
CA ASN A 33 -6.78 -0.50 0.43
C ASN A 33 -5.39 -1.13 0.23
N GLN A 34 -4.91 -1.93 1.18
CA GLN A 34 -3.64 -2.65 1.04
C GLN A 34 -3.66 -3.62 -0.15
N GLN A 35 -4.75 -4.36 -0.34
CA GLN A 35 -4.91 -5.25 -1.50
C GLN A 35 -4.87 -4.48 -2.83
N ARG A 36 -5.56 -3.33 -2.90
CA ARG A 36 -5.51 -2.45 -4.08
C ARG A 36 -4.09 -1.97 -4.35
N VAL A 37 -3.38 -1.47 -3.34
CA VAL A 37 -1.99 -1.01 -3.49
C VAL A 37 -1.07 -2.15 -3.93
N ARG A 38 -1.21 -3.35 -3.37
CA ARG A 38 -0.43 -4.53 -3.78
C ARG A 38 -0.67 -4.88 -5.25
N ARG A 39 -1.93 -4.88 -5.69
CA ARG A 39 -2.30 -5.13 -7.10
C ARG A 39 -1.74 -4.07 -8.03
N THR A 40 -1.93 -2.79 -7.69
CA THR A 40 -1.40 -1.68 -8.48
C THR A 40 0.12 -1.74 -8.57
N ARG A 41 0.82 -2.01 -7.46
CA ARG A 41 2.28 -2.15 -7.43
C ARG A 41 2.76 -3.30 -8.34
N MET A 42 2.08 -4.45 -8.30
CA MET A 42 2.39 -5.58 -9.19
C MET A 42 2.25 -5.18 -10.67
N ILE A 43 1.15 -4.50 -11.03
CA ILE A 43 0.91 -4.03 -12.40
C ILE A 43 2.01 -3.05 -12.84
N PHE A 44 2.38 -2.10 -11.98
CA PHE A 44 3.47 -1.16 -12.26
C PHE A 44 4.79 -1.89 -12.53
N TYR A 45 5.15 -2.88 -11.73
CA TYR A 45 6.36 -3.66 -11.97
C TYR A 45 6.32 -4.44 -13.28
N LEU A 46 5.18 -5.01 -13.65
CA LEU A 46 5.03 -5.70 -14.94
C LEU A 46 5.19 -4.75 -16.12
N VAL A 47 4.54 -3.59 -16.08
CA VAL A 47 4.65 -2.57 -17.13
C VAL A 47 6.09 -2.06 -17.23
N PHE A 48 6.73 -1.79 -16.10
CA PHE A 48 8.11 -1.31 -16.06
C PHE A 48 9.09 -2.36 -16.59
N ALA A 49 8.91 -3.64 -16.24
CA ALA A 49 9.71 -4.73 -16.76
C ALA A 49 9.56 -4.87 -18.28
N LEU A 50 8.33 -4.81 -18.81
CA LEU A 50 8.08 -4.82 -20.26
C LEU A 50 8.75 -3.65 -20.97
N PHE A 51 8.68 -2.45 -20.38
CA PHE A 51 9.31 -1.26 -20.93
C PHE A 51 10.84 -1.43 -21.04
N ILE A 52 11.48 -1.95 -19.98
CA ILE A 52 12.92 -2.26 -20.00
C ILE A 52 13.25 -3.29 -21.07
N VAL A 53 12.47 -4.38 -21.18
CA VAL A 53 12.70 -5.43 -22.18
C VAL A 53 12.63 -4.86 -23.60
N VAL A 54 11.58 -4.08 -23.90
CA VAL A 54 11.44 -3.43 -25.23
C VAL A 54 12.61 -2.48 -25.49
N TRP A 55 12.99 -1.67 -24.50
CA TRP A 55 14.10 -0.73 -24.64
C TRP A 55 15.43 -1.44 -24.91
N VAL A 56 15.72 -2.52 -24.20
CA VAL A 56 16.91 -3.35 -24.39
C VAL A 56 16.89 -4.03 -25.76
N VAL A 57 15.75 -4.56 -26.20
CA VAL A 57 15.62 -5.18 -27.53
C VAL A 57 15.86 -4.18 -28.65
N LEU A 58 15.33 -2.96 -28.51
CA LEU A 58 15.54 -1.88 -29.48
C LEU A 58 16.99 -1.40 -29.49
N SER A 59 17.63 -1.26 -28.33
CA SER A 59 19.03 -0.80 -28.24
C SER A 59 20.05 -1.83 -28.71
N ILE A 60 19.72 -3.13 -28.68
CA ILE A 60 20.60 -4.19 -29.21
C ILE A 60 20.43 -4.38 -30.73
N ARG A 61 19.29 -3.98 -31.30
CA ARG A 61 18.98 -4.14 -32.75
C ARG A 61 19.24 -2.90 -33.59
N GLY A 62 19.56 -1.76 -32.98
CA GLY A 62 20.05 -0.54 -33.63
C GLY A 62 21.56 -0.42 -33.48
#